data_AF-X1CDV9-F1
#
_entry.id   AF-X1CDV9-F1
#
_cell.length_a   1.000
_cell.length_b   1.000
_cell.length_c   1.000
_cell.angle_alpha   90.00
_cell.angle_beta   90.00
_cell.angle_gamma   90.00
#
_symmetry.space_group_name_H-M   'P 1'
#
loop_
_entity.id
_entity.type
_entity.pdbx_description
1 polymer ?
#
loop_
_entity_poly.entity_id
_entity_poly.type
_entity_poly.pdbx_seq_one_letter_code
_entity_poly.pdbx_strand_id
1 'polypeptide(L)'
;EAIGKGDLTTKTSISGTDELASLGSAMNQMVEDLAKSRETTEHLLTETERRAEQLRAINEVGRRISSILSVDELLPYVVHSLQETFNYYYVLILLLEPDSGELVIKASNPYKGIVPVQFAPRVKVNEGVR
;
A
#
# COMPACT_ATOMS: atom_id res chain seq x y z
N GLU A 1 18.97 22.58 31.80
CA GLU A 1 19.16 23.06 30.41
C GLU A 1 19.10 21.96 29.32
N ALA A 2 19.10 20.67 29.64
CA ALA A 2 19.12 19.58 28.63
C ALA A 2 17.81 19.42 27.83
N ILE A 3 16.64 19.60 28.45
CA ILE A 3 15.33 19.37 27.82
C ILE A 3 15.05 20.37 26.67
N GLY A 4 15.60 21.58 26.74
CA GLY A 4 15.44 22.60 25.69
C GLY A 4 16.10 22.25 24.35
N LYS A 5 16.92 21.19 24.29
CA LYS A 5 17.61 20.73 23.08
C LYS A 5 17.00 19.46 22.45
N GLY A 6 15.85 19.00 22.94
CA GLY A 6 15.15 17.83 22.38
C GLY A 6 15.64 16.49 22.92
N ASP A 7 16.52 16.48 23.92
CA ASP A 7 16.89 15.27 24.65
C ASP A 7 15.82 14.96 25.71
N LEU A 8 14.92 14.03 25.36
CA LEU A 8 13.81 13.57 26.18
C LEU A 8 14.20 12.36 27.07
N THR A 9 15.47 11.94 27.07
CA THR A 9 15.93 10.77 27.83
C THR A 9 16.34 11.13 29.27
N THR A 10 16.53 12.42 29.55
CA THR A 10 16.97 12.91 30.85
C THR A 10 15.81 12.94 31.85
N LYS A 11 15.68 11.89 32.66
CA LYS A 11 14.76 11.89 33.81
C LYS A 11 15.36 12.71 34.95
N THR A 12 14.68 13.78 35.35
CA THR A 12 15.11 14.59 36.50
C THR A 12 14.82 13.78 37.78
N SER A 13 15.85 13.38 38.53
CA SER A 13 15.67 12.73 39.84
C SER A 13 15.25 13.78 40.86
N ILE A 14 13.98 13.73 41.29
CA ILE A 14 13.45 14.59 42.34
C ILE A 14 13.08 13.69 43.52
N SER A 15 13.78 13.87 44.64
CA SER A 15 13.62 13.06 45.85
C SER A 15 12.85 13.88 46.89
N GLY A 16 11.56 13.60 47.08
CA GLY A 16 10.66 14.29 48.01
C GLY A 16 9.20 13.87 47.82
N THR A 17 8.36 14.03 48.86
CA THR A 17 6.89 13.78 48.80
C THR A 17 6.09 15.07 48.62
N ASP A 18 6.71 16.12 48.10
CA ASP A 18 6.18 17.48 48.00
C ASP A 18 5.66 17.82 46.59
N GLU A 19 5.11 19.02 46.43
CA GLU A 19 4.50 19.50 45.17
C GLU A 19 5.51 19.52 44.01
N LEU A 20 6.80 19.65 44.30
CA LEU A 20 7.89 19.61 43.32
C LEU A 20 8.08 18.21 42.72
N ALA A 21 7.94 17.16 43.52
CA ALA A 21 7.94 15.79 43.01
C ALA A 21 6.73 15.49 42.12
N SER A 22 5.55 16.03 42.49
CA SER A 22 4.34 15.89 41.67
C SER A 22 4.47 16.60 40.32
N LEU A 23 5.02 17.82 40.31
CA LEU A 23 5.30 18.57 39.08
C LEU A 23 6.35 17.86 38.19
N GLY A 24 7.40 17.30 38.79
CA GLY A 24 8.40 16.53 38.05
C GLY A 24 7.84 15.28 37.41
N SER A 25 6.97 14.55 38.13
CA SER A 25 6.25 13.40 37.59
C SER A 25 5.37 13.82 36.40
N ALA A 26 4.60 14.90 36.55
CA ALA A 26 3.77 15.43 35.47
C ALA A 26 4.59 15.88 34.25
N MET A 27 5.76 16.51 34.46
CA MET A 27 6.67 16.90 33.39
C MET A 27 7.25 15.69 32.66
N ASN A 28 7.65 14.65 33.40
CA ASN A 28 8.13 13.40 32.81
C ASN A 28 7.03 12.71 32.01
N GLN A 29 5.79 12.69 32.51
CA GLN A 29 4.66 12.12 31.77
C GLN A 29 4.39 12.89 30.48
N MET A 30 4.41 14.23 30.51
CA MET A 30 4.25 15.04 29.30
C MET A 30 5.36 14.81 28.29
N VAL A 31 6.60 14.63 28.75
CA VAL A 31 7.75 14.32 27.88
C VAL A 31 7.57 12.95 27.22
N GLU A 32 7.12 11.95 27.96
CA GLU A 32 6.84 10.60 27.45
C GLU A 32 5.69 10.60 26.43
N ASP A 33 4.59 11.31 26.76
CA ASP A 33 3.44 11.46 25.87
C ASP A 33 3.83 12.21 24.58
N LEU A 34 4.67 13.24 24.68
CA LEU A 34 5.19 13.97 23.52
C LEU A 34 6.07 13.09 22.63
N ALA A 35 6.96 12.29 23.23
CA ALA A 35 7.81 11.36 22.49
C ALA A 35 6.96 10.35 21.71
N LYS A 36 5.96 9.76 22.37
CA LYS A 36 5.03 8.79 21.77
C LYS A 36 4.17 9.42 20.66
N SER A 37 3.70 10.65 20.86
CA SER A 37 2.92 11.39 19.87
C SER A 37 3.76 11.69 18.61
N ARG A 38 5.04 12.05 18.77
CA ARG A 38 5.95 12.26 17.65
C ARG A 38 6.19 10.99 16.85
N GLU A 39 6.54 9.89 17.53
CA GLU A 39 6.73 8.58 16.89
C GLU A 39 5.50 8.16 16.09
N THR A 40 4.30 8.33 16.68
CA THR A 40 3.04 8.01 16.00
C THR A 40 2.83 8.90 14.77
N THR A 41 3.15 10.19 14.86
CA THR A 41 3.01 11.13 13.74
C THR A 41 3.97 10.78 12.61
N GLU A 42 5.24 10.48 12.91
CA GLU A 42 6.25 10.09 11.92
C GLU A 42 5.84 8.78 11.20
N HIS A 43 5.33 7.81 11.94
CA HIS A 43 4.81 6.56 11.37
C HIS A 43 3.60 6.82 10.45
N LEU A 44 2.63 7.63 10.88
CA LEU A 44 1.46 7.97 10.07
C LEU A 44 1.81 8.76 8.81
N LEU A 45 2.80 9.67 8.92
CA LEU A 45 3.30 10.43 7.77
C LEU A 45 3.91 9.49 6.74
N THR A 46 4.78 8.58 7.17
CA THR A 46 5.42 7.58 6.30
C THR A 46 4.39 6.73 5.56
N GLU A 47 3.38 6.21 6.27
CA GLU A 47 2.30 5.43 5.63
C GLU A 47 1.45 6.28 4.68
N THR A 48 1.22 7.55 5.00
CA THR A 48 0.48 8.47 4.12
C THR A 48 1.25 8.77 2.85
N GLU A 49 2.56 9.01 2.93
CA GLU A 49 3.44 9.22 1.79
C GLU A 49 3.47 7.99 0.87
N ARG A 50 3.65 6.80 1.45
CA ARG A 50 3.60 5.53 0.71
C ARG A 50 2.28 5.35 -0.03
N ARG A 51 1.14 5.63 0.61
CA ARG A 51 -0.19 5.57 -0.04
C ARG A 51 -0.33 6.61 -1.14
N ALA A 52 0.18 7.82 -0.94
CA ALA A 52 0.14 8.89 -1.95
C ALA A 52 0.97 8.54 -3.18
N GLU A 53 2.11 7.86 -3.03
CA GLU A 53 2.91 7.32 -4.14
C GLU A 53 2.17 6.23 -4.91
N GLN A 54 1.57 5.27 -4.20
CA GLN A 54 0.74 4.22 -4.82
C GLN A 54 -0.42 4.81 -5.62
N LEU A 55 -1.15 5.78 -5.06
CA LEU A 55 -2.24 6.46 -5.75
C LEU A 55 -1.78 7.28 -6.96
N ARG A 56 -0.58 7.86 -6.92
CA ARG A 56 0.02 8.55 -8.07
C ARG A 56 0.31 7.57 -9.20
N ALA A 57 0.93 6.43 -8.89
CA ALA A 57 1.21 5.39 -9.88
C ALA A 57 -0.08 4.83 -10.50
N ILE A 58 -1.11 4.56 -9.68
CA ILE A 58 -2.45 4.15 -10.15
C ILE A 58 -3.01 5.17 -11.14
N ASN A 59 -3.00 6.46 -10.77
CA ASN A 59 -3.54 7.50 -11.62
C ASN A 59 -2.77 7.64 -12.93
N GLU A 60 -1.45 7.47 -12.92
CA GLU A 60 -0.64 7.50 -14.13
C GLU A 60 -0.97 6.33 -15.06
N VAL A 61 -1.01 5.11 -14.53
CA VAL A 61 -1.40 3.91 -15.28
C VAL A 61 -2.82 4.07 -15.83
N GLY A 62 -3.77 4.52 -15.00
CA GLY A 62 -5.16 4.78 -15.39
C GLY A 62 -5.29 5.80 -16.52
N ARG A 63 -4.54 6.92 -16.48
CA ARG A 63 -4.54 7.91 -17.56
C ARG A 63 -4.03 7.33 -18.88
N ARG A 64 -2.95 6.54 -18.84
CA ARG A 64 -2.39 5.90 -20.04
C ARG A 64 -3.38 4.88 -20.62
N ILE A 65 -3.98 4.05 -19.77
CA ILE A 65 -5.07 3.13 -20.12
C ILE A 65 -6.21 3.87 -20.84
N SER A 66 -6.72 4.98 -20.28
CA SER A 66 -7.82 5.74 -20.89
C SER A 66 -7.47 6.35 -22.26
N SER A 67 -6.18 6.46 -22.61
CA SER A 67 -5.75 6.97 -23.92
C SER A 67 -5.68 5.92 -25.02
N ILE A 68 -5.73 4.62 -24.68
CA ILE A 68 -5.64 3.53 -25.65
C ILE A 68 -7.05 3.20 -26.15
N LEU A 69 -7.31 3.46 -27.43
CA LEU A 69 -8.62 3.26 -28.07
C LEU A 69 -8.85 1.81 -28.52
N SER A 70 -7.77 1.06 -28.80
CA SER A 70 -7.83 -0.33 -29.22
C SER A 70 -7.84 -1.26 -28.01
N VAL A 71 -8.93 -2.03 -27.85
CA VAL A 71 -9.04 -3.02 -26.76
C VAL A 71 -7.93 -4.07 -26.85
N ASP A 72 -7.54 -4.46 -28.07
CA ASP A 72 -6.50 -5.47 -28.30
C ASP A 72 -5.10 -4.99 -27.87
N GLU A 73 -4.87 -3.68 -27.87
CA GLU A 73 -3.61 -3.07 -27.38
C GLU A 73 -3.70 -2.68 -25.90
N LEU A 74 -4.91 -2.29 -25.45
CA LEU A 74 -5.17 -1.85 -24.10
C LEU A 74 -4.95 -2.98 -23.08
N LEU A 75 -5.56 -4.14 -23.32
CA LEU A 75 -5.57 -5.21 -22.33
C LEU A 75 -4.17 -5.75 -22.01
N PRO A 76 -3.29 -6.04 -23.00
CA PRO A 76 -1.91 -6.41 -22.71
C PRO A 76 -1.14 -5.33 -21.94
N TYR A 77 -1.33 -4.06 -22.31
CA TYR A 77 -0.67 -2.93 -21.65
C TYR A 77 -1.08 -2.79 -20.18
N VAL A 78 -2.37 -2.93 -19.88
CA VAL A 78 -2.92 -2.88 -18.51
C VAL A 78 -2.28 -3.96 -17.65
N VAL A 79 -2.28 -5.20 -18.12
CA VAL A 79 -1.78 -6.35 -17.38
C VAL A 79 -0.29 -6.18 -17.08
N HIS A 80 0.49 -5.73 -18.06
CA HIS A 80 1.91 -5.44 -17.87
C HIS A 80 2.15 -4.32 -16.86
N SER A 81 1.46 -3.19 -17.03
CA SER A 81 1.61 -2.01 -16.16
C SER A 81 1.23 -2.30 -14.70
N LEU A 82 0.16 -3.06 -14.48
CA LEU A 82 -0.25 -3.48 -13.14
C LEU A 82 0.79 -4.41 -12.51
N GLN A 83 1.34 -5.35 -13.28
CA GLN A 83 2.35 -6.25 -12.75
C GLN A 83 3.63 -5.52 -12.33
N GLU A 84 4.12 -4.59 -13.16
CA GLU A 84 5.33 -3.82 -12.84
C GLU A 84 5.12 -2.84 -11.69
N THR A 85 3.98 -2.14 -11.66
CA THR A 85 3.69 -1.11 -10.64
C THR A 85 3.50 -1.71 -9.25
N PHE A 86 2.86 -2.87 -9.16
CA PHE A 86 2.49 -3.48 -7.88
C PHE A 86 3.31 -4.72 -7.52
N ASN A 87 4.22 -5.14 -8.40
CA ASN A 87 5.04 -6.35 -8.25
C ASN A 87 4.18 -7.61 -8.00
N TYR A 88 3.06 -7.73 -8.73
CA TYR A 88 2.17 -8.88 -8.60
C TYR A 88 2.76 -10.14 -9.24
N TYR A 89 2.44 -11.29 -8.65
CA TYR A 89 2.92 -12.57 -9.16
C TYR A 89 2.22 -12.95 -10.48
N TYR A 90 0.91 -12.77 -10.57
CA TYR A 90 0.14 -12.96 -11.80
C TYR A 90 -0.92 -11.89 -11.97
N VAL A 91 -1.10 -11.44 -13.21
CA VAL A 91 -2.20 -10.55 -13.59
C VAL A 91 -2.85 -11.14 -14.85
N LEU A 92 -4.18 -11.19 -14.85
CA LEU A 92 -4.99 -11.68 -15.96
C LEU A 92 -6.29 -10.90 -16.07
N ILE A 93 -6.75 -10.69 -17.30
CA ILE A 93 -8.06 -10.08 -17.60
C ILE A 93 -8.87 -11.10 -18.38
N LEU A 94 -10.07 -11.39 -17.86
CA LEU A 94 -11.08 -12.17 -18.57
C LEU A 94 -12.23 -11.25 -18.98
N LEU A 95 -12.75 -11.45 -20.20
CA LEU A 95 -13.98 -10.82 -20.66
C LEU A 95 -15.06 -11.87 -20.81
N LEU A 96 -16.30 -11.51 -20.43
CA LEU A 96 -17.47 -12.33 -20.67
C LEU A 96 -17.83 -12.29 -22.15
N GLU A 97 -17.91 -13.46 -22.77
CA GLU A 97 -18.39 -13.60 -24.13
C GLU A 97 -19.94 -13.69 -24.11
N PRO A 98 -20.66 -12.74 -24.73
CA PRO A 98 -22.11 -12.65 -24.62
C PRO A 98 -22.87 -13.88 -25.13
N ASP A 99 -22.33 -14.53 -26.16
CA ASP A 99 -23.02 -15.61 -26.87
C ASP A 99 -22.93 -16.95 -26.13
N SER A 100 -21.83 -17.20 -25.42
CA SER A 100 -21.56 -18.46 -24.73
C SER A 100 -21.79 -18.35 -23.21
N GLY A 101 -21.77 -17.14 -22.64
CA GLY A 101 -21.80 -16.94 -21.19
C GLY A 101 -20.50 -17.36 -20.50
N GLU A 102 -19.41 -17.50 -21.26
CA GLU A 102 -18.12 -17.96 -20.76
C GLU A 102 -17.13 -16.78 -20.62
N LEU A 103 -16.28 -16.85 -19.60
CA LEU A 103 -15.18 -15.91 -19.38
C LEU A 103 -13.97 -16.35 -20.21
N VAL A 104 -13.56 -15.52 -21.15
CA VAL A 104 -12.42 -15.77 -22.02
C VAL A 104 -11.24 -14.92 -21.57
N ILE A 105 -10.06 -15.52 -21.42
CA ILE A 105 -8.83 -14.78 -21.12
C ILE A 105 -8.46 -13.93 -22.33
N LYS A 106 -8.37 -12.61 -22.14
CA LYS A 106 -8.03 -11.64 -23.20
C LYS A 106 -6.65 -11.04 -23.05
N ALA A 107 -6.12 -11.00 -21.83
CA ALA A 107 -4.74 -10.65 -21.57
C ALA A 107 -4.22 -11.35 -20.30
N SER A 108 -2.96 -11.73 -20.31
CA SER A 108 -2.26 -12.27 -19.15
C SER A 108 -0.77 -11.93 -19.25
N ASN A 109 -0.13 -11.75 -18.10
CA ASN A 109 1.33 -11.62 -18.04
C ASN A 109 1.83 -12.59 -16.97
N PRO A 110 2.33 -13.77 -17.39
CA PRO A 110 2.88 -14.73 -16.45
C PRO A 110 4.20 -14.20 -15.87
N TYR A 111 4.46 -14.51 -14.59
CA TYR A 111 5.78 -14.25 -14.01
C TYR A 111 6.87 -14.97 -14.83
N LYS A 112 7.99 -14.28 -15.08
CA LYS A 112 9.16 -14.82 -15.79
C LYS A 112 9.51 -16.23 -15.29
N GLY A 113 9.49 -17.20 -16.21
CA GLY A 113 9.93 -18.59 -15.94
C GLY A 113 8.82 -19.59 -15.66
N ILE A 114 7.55 -19.17 -15.62
CA ILE A 114 6.42 -20.09 -15.55
C ILE A 114 5.69 -20.07 -16.89
N VAL A 115 5.85 -21.14 -17.65
CA VAL A 115 4.97 -21.44 -18.79
C VAL A 115 3.57 -21.55 -18.18
N PRO A 116 2.55 -20.79 -18.65
CA PRO A 116 1.23 -20.87 -18.05
C PRO A 116 0.78 -22.33 -18.05
N VAL A 117 0.59 -22.90 -16.86
CA VAL A 117 -0.29 -24.07 -16.71
C VAL A 117 -1.54 -23.66 -17.45
N GLN A 118 -1.91 -24.48 -18.42
CA GLN A 118 -2.91 -24.22 -19.43
C GLN A 118 -4.22 -23.82 -18.77
N PHE A 119 -4.38 -22.53 -18.45
CA PHE A 119 -5.65 -22.00 -18.00
C PHE A 119 -6.61 -22.32 -19.14
N ALA A 120 -7.65 -23.10 -18.85
CA ALA A 120 -8.69 -23.33 -19.82
C ALA A 120 -9.08 -21.94 -20.35
N PRO A 121 -8.97 -21.68 -21.66
CA PRO A 121 -9.16 -20.33 -22.21
C PRO A 121 -10.57 -19.79 -21.96
N ARG A 122 -11.45 -20.62 -21.37
CA ARG A 122 -12.87 -20.40 -21.10
C ARG A 122 -13.18 -20.93 -19.70
N VAL A 123 -13.75 -20.09 -18.84
CA VAL A 123 -14.23 -20.45 -17.50
C VAL A 123 -15.69 -20.04 -17.40
N LYS A 124 -16.56 -20.92 -16.89
CA LYS A 124 -17.96 -20.54 -16.66
C LYS A 124 -18.06 -19.52 -15.53
N VAL A 125 -18.95 -18.55 -15.71
CA VAL A 125 -19.29 -17.59 -14.65
C VAL A 125 -19.76 -18.38 -13.42
N ASN A 126 -19.19 -18.07 -12.24
CA ASN A 126 -19.44 -18.69 -10.92
C ASN A 126 -18.82 -20.07 -10.62
N GLU A 127 -18.02 -20.67 -11.50
CA GLU A 127 -17.40 -21.99 -11.22
C GLU A 127 -15.97 -21.92 -10.65
N GLY A 128 -15.39 -20.72 -10.56
CA GLY A 128 -14.01 -20.51 -10.11
C GLY A 128 -12.98 -21.05 -11.10
N VAL A 129 -11.73 -20.62 -10.96
CA VAL A 129 -10.60 -21.17 -11.73
C VAL A 129 -10.03 -22.33 -10.91
N ARG A 130 -10.12 -23.56 -11.43
CA ARG A 130 -9.56 -24.77 -10.78
C ARG A 130 -8.10 -24.97 -11.14
#